data_AF-A0A378J5B6-F1
#
_entry.id   AF-A0A378J5B6-F1
#
_cell.length_a   1.000
_cell.length_b   1.000
_cell.length_c   1.000
_cell.angle_alpha   90.00
_cell.angle_beta   90.00
_cell.angle_gamma   90.00
#
_symmetry.space_group_name_H-M   'P 1'
#
loop_
_entity.id
_entity.type
_entity.pdbx_description
1 polymer ?
#
loop_
_entity_poly.entity_id
_entity_poly.type
_entity_poly.pdbx_seq_one_letter_code
_entity_poly.pdbx_strand_id
1 'polypeptide(L)'
;MNDELIDFFKNAEDYFFRAISKKCIEFPNQAVIYLTGVEAESLNLLICKENISDSKTIFTKSAQIFFKPSLTLDNCCLRAVF
;
A
#
# COMPACT_ATOMS: atom_id res chain seq x y z
N MET A 1 25.60 8.16 -7.16
CA MET A 1 25.24 9.20 -6.17
C MET A 1 23.78 9.63 -6.37
N ASN A 2 22.86 8.65 -6.44
CA ASN A 2 21.42 8.94 -6.54
C ASN A 2 20.61 7.86 -5.79
N ASP A 3 21.12 6.63 -5.76
CA ASP A 3 20.43 5.49 -5.13
C ASP A 3 20.24 5.68 -3.62
N GLU A 4 21.26 6.13 -2.88
CA GLU A 4 21.15 6.39 -1.43
C GLU A 4 20.11 7.47 -1.10
N LEU A 5 19.98 8.49 -1.95
CA LEU A 5 19.00 9.56 -1.77
C LEU A 5 17.59 9.07 -2.09
N ILE A 6 17.44 8.28 -3.16
CA ILE A 6 16.18 7.62 -3.54
C ILE A 6 15.72 6.69 -2.40
N ASP A 7 16.64 5.90 -1.84
CA ASP A 7 16.35 5.00 -0.72
C ASP A 7 15.93 5.79 0.53
N PHE A 8 16.58 6.92 0.80
CA PHE A 8 16.18 7.80 1.90
C PHE A 8 14.75 8.33 1.72
N PHE A 9 14.38 8.78 0.52
CA PHE A 9 13.01 9.22 0.23
C PHE A 9 11.98 8.08 0.37
N LYS A 10 12.29 6.90 -0.18
CA LYS A 10 11.42 5.70 -0.04
C LYS A 10 11.21 5.32 1.42
N ASN A 11 12.25 5.40 2.25
CA ASN A 11 12.17 5.12 3.68
C ASN A 11 11.37 6.18 4.45
N ALA A 12 11.52 7.47 4.10
CA ALA A 12 10.73 8.54 4.70
C ALA A 12 9.24 8.42 4.36
N GLU A 13 8.93 8.03 3.11
CA GLU A 13 7.57 7.77 2.64
C GLU A 13 6.94 6.57 3.37
N ASP A 14 7.66 5.44 3.46
CA ASP A 14 7.23 4.25 4.22
C ASP A 14 6.98 4.62 5.71
N TYR A 15 7.87 5.40 6.33
CA TYR A 15 7.71 5.87 7.70
C TYR A 15 6.43 6.71 7.87
N PHE A 16 6.19 7.69 6.99
CA PHE A 16 5.00 8.52 7.04
C PHE A 16 3.72 7.69 6.94
N PHE A 17 3.63 6.81 5.95
CA PHE A 17 2.42 6.01 5.73
C PHE A 17 2.18 4.99 6.83
N ARG A 18 3.23 4.40 7.40
CA ARG A 18 3.09 3.54 8.59
C ARG A 18 2.55 4.31 9.79
N ALA A 19 3.02 5.53 10.02
CA ALA A 19 2.61 6.34 11.16
C ALA A 19 1.13 6.70 11.14
N ILE A 20 0.56 6.93 9.94
CA ILE A 20 -0.87 7.23 9.77
C ILE A 20 -1.74 5.99 9.50
N SER A 21 -1.13 4.81 9.40
CA SER A 21 -1.84 3.56 9.12
C SER A 21 -2.34 2.90 10.40
N LYS A 22 -3.64 2.57 10.43
CA LYS A 22 -4.21 1.67 11.43
C LYS A 22 -3.71 0.23 11.27
N LYS A 23 -3.45 -0.19 10.03
CA LYS A 23 -2.91 -1.52 9.72
C LYS A 23 -2.03 -1.50 8.49
N CYS A 24 -0.92 -2.23 8.55
CA CYS A 24 -0.06 -2.47 7.39
C CYS A 24 -0.10 -3.97 7.03
N ILE A 25 -0.05 -4.28 5.74
CA ILE A 25 0.08 -5.66 5.24
C ILE A 25 1.28 -5.71 4.32
N GLU A 26 2.25 -6.56 4.67
CA GLU A 26 3.51 -6.66 3.94
C GLU A 26 3.54 -7.86 3.01
N PHE A 27 3.99 -7.63 1.79
CA PHE A 27 4.47 -8.65 0.86
C PHE A 27 5.99 -8.54 0.82
N PRO A 28 6.72 -9.45 1.51
CA PRO A 28 8.16 -9.32 1.69
C PRO A 28 8.89 -9.05 0.38
N ASN A 29 9.69 -7.99 0.36
CA ASN A 29 10.47 -7.52 -0.79
C ASN A 29 9.65 -7.19 -2.06
N GLN A 30 8.32 -7.10 -1.98
CA GLN A 30 7.47 -6.87 -3.16
C GLN A 30 6.52 -5.70 -3.01
N ALA A 31 5.81 -5.57 -1.90
CA ALA A 31 4.83 -4.49 -1.72
C ALA A 31 4.44 -4.29 -0.26
N VAL A 32 3.87 -3.13 0.05
CA VAL A 32 3.24 -2.84 1.34
C VAL A 32 1.89 -2.19 1.09
N ILE A 33 0.86 -2.68 1.79
CA ILE A 33 -0.47 -2.05 1.84
C ILE A 33 -0.57 -1.27 3.15
N TYR A 34 -0.96 0.00 3.04
CA TYR A 34 -1.23 0.92 4.13
C TYR A 34 -2.73 1.16 4.25
N LEU A 35 -3.30 0.81 5.41
CA LEU A 35 -4.71 1.01 5.71
C LEU A 35 -4.83 2.08 6.79
N THR A 36 -5.19 3.31 6.40
CA THR A 36 -5.23 4.48 7.28
C THR A 36 -6.42 4.48 8.22
N GLY A 37 -7.46 3.68 7.93
CA GLY A 37 -8.66 3.61 8.74
C GLY A 37 -9.52 4.88 8.70
N VAL A 38 -9.15 5.84 7.84
CA VAL A 38 -9.97 6.99 7.49
C VAL A 38 -11.01 6.52 6.47
N GLU A 39 -12.26 6.94 6.65
CA GLU A 39 -13.37 6.62 5.73
C GLU A 39 -13.14 7.17 4.30
N ALA A 40 -12.18 8.09 4.15
CA ALA A 40 -11.70 8.55 2.85
C ALA A 40 -10.83 7.48 2.18
N GLU A 41 -11.48 6.73 1.30
CA GLU A 41 -10.95 5.62 0.50
C GLU A 41 -9.65 5.94 -0.25
N SER A 42 -9.46 7.20 -0.61
CA SER A 42 -8.30 7.72 -1.33
C SER A 42 -7.00 7.72 -0.51
N LEU A 43 -7.06 7.44 0.79
CA LEU A 43 -5.90 7.39 1.68
C LEU A 43 -5.36 5.97 1.92
N ASN A 44 -6.06 4.92 1.49
CA ASN A 44 -5.49 3.59 1.52
C ASN A 44 -4.58 3.39 0.31
N LEU A 45 -3.37 2.91 0.54
CA LEU A 45 -2.33 2.86 -0.49
C LEU A 45 -1.72 1.47 -0.61
N LEU A 46 -1.38 1.11 -1.85
CA LEU A 46 -0.53 -0.02 -2.18
C LEU A 46 0.74 0.55 -2.81
N ILE A 47 1.88 0.39 -2.14
CA ILE A 47 3.18 0.74 -2.69
C ILE A 47 3.88 -0.55 -3.13
N CYS A 48 4.28 -0.58 -4.39
CA CYS A 48 5.03 -1.68 -4.98
C CYS A 48 6.52 -1.37 -5.00
N LYS A 49 7.36 -2.34 -4.64
CA LYS A 49 8.81 -2.24 -4.73
C LYS A 49 9.28 -2.67 -6.12
N GLU A 50 10.48 -2.22 -6.50
CA GLU A 50 11.18 -2.69 -7.69
C GLU A 50 11.40 -4.21 -7.53
N ASN A 51 10.90 -5.03 -8.46
CA ASN A 51 10.93 -6.51 -8.47
C ASN A 51 9.72 -7.25 -7.86
N ILE A 52 8.50 -6.87 -8.25
CA ILE A 52 7.32 -7.71 -8.00
C ILE A 52 7.42 -9.02 -8.82
N SER A 53 7.65 -10.15 -8.15
CA SER A 53 7.75 -11.45 -8.82
C SER A 53 6.38 -12.12 -9.01
N ASP A 54 5.40 -11.82 -8.14
CA ASP A 54 4.04 -12.37 -8.22
C ASP A 54 2.99 -11.26 -8.16
N SER A 55 2.97 -10.43 -9.21
CA SER A 55 2.07 -9.29 -9.34
C SER A 55 0.60 -9.72 -9.30
N LYS A 56 0.26 -10.86 -9.89
CA LYS A 56 -1.11 -11.39 -9.90
C LYS A 56 -1.61 -11.66 -8.49
N THR A 57 -0.84 -12.34 -7.65
CA THR A 57 -1.23 -12.62 -6.26
C THR A 57 -1.33 -11.33 -5.45
N ILE A 58 -0.39 -10.40 -5.62
CA ILE A 58 -0.39 -9.12 -4.90
C ILE A 58 -1.63 -8.30 -5.25
N PHE A 59 -1.92 -8.10 -6.54
CA PHE A 59 -3.10 -7.34 -6.94
C PHE A 59 -4.40 -8.03 -6.54
N THR A 60 -4.49 -9.36 -6.64
CA THR A 60 -5.69 -10.10 -6.23
C THR A 60 -5.94 -9.98 -4.73
N LYS A 61 -4.90 -10.16 -3.90
CA LYS A 61 -5.03 -10.00 -2.44
C LYS A 61 -5.34 -8.56 -2.04
N SER A 62 -4.69 -7.59 -2.70
CA SER A 62 -4.96 -6.16 -2.48
C SER A 62 -6.41 -5.83 -2.79
N ALA A 63 -6.91 -6.26 -3.95
CA ALA A 63 -8.31 -6.12 -4.33
C ALA A 63 -9.25 -6.75 -3.29
N GLN A 64 -8.96 -7.97 -2.83
CA GLN A 64 -9.77 -8.60 -1.77
C GLN A 64 -9.78 -7.83 -0.46
N ILE A 65 -8.68 -7.16 -0.09
CA ILE A 65 -8.59 -6.34 1.12
C ILE A 65 -9.44 -5.08 0.98
N PHE A 66 -9.44 -4.44 -0.19
CA PHE A 66 -10.18 -3.21 -0.46
C PHE A 66 -11.66 -3.42 -0.79
N PHE A 67 -12.02 -4.53 -1.44
CA PHE A 67 -13.39 -4.83 -1.85
C PHE A 67 -14.14 -5.77 -0.90
N LYS A 68 -13.59 -6.10 0.28
CA LYS A 68 -14.28 -6.98 1.23
C LYS A 68 -15.51 -6.26 1.82
N PRO A 69 -16.75 -6.75 1.60
CA PRO A 69 -17.98 -6.05 2.00
C PRO A 69 -18.24 -5.99 3.52
N SER A 70 -17.36 -6.59 4.34
CA SER A 70 -17.56 -6.71 5.79
C SER A 70 -16.95 -5.57 6.62
N LEU A 71 -16.32 -4.60 5.97
CA LEU A 71 -16.12 -3.27 6.52
C LEU A 71 -17.06 -2.39 5.74
N THR A 72 -18.17 -1.97 6.35
CA THR A 72 -19.12 -1.01 5.77
C THR A 72 -18.37 0.25 5.36
N LEU A 73 -17.95 0.33 4.10
CA LEU A 73 -17.44 1.52 3.43
C LEU A 73 -17.70 1.32 1.94
N ASP A 74 -18.84 1.85 1.51
CA ASP A 74 -19.27 1.85 0.12
C ASP A 74 -18.31 2.68 -0.75
N ASN A 75 -17.54 1.99 -1.62
CA ASN A 75 -16.84 2.47 -2.85
C ASN A 75 -15.29 2.51 -2.94
N CYS A 76 -14.50 1.72 -2.20
CA CYS A 76 -13.03 1.83 -2.26
C CYS A 76 -12.42 1.75 -3.69
N CYS A 77 -11.96 2.88 -4.21
CA CYS A 77 -11.20 2.99 -5.47
C CYS A 77 -9.68 2.88 -5.23
N LEU A 78 -9.00 2.00 -5.97
CA LEU A 78 -7.54 1.84 -5.93
C LEU A 78 -6.83 3.07 -6.52
N ARG A 79 -5.82 3.59 -5.80
CA ARG A 79 -4.77 4.44 -6.38
C ARG A 79 -3.42 3.78 -6.16
N ALA A 80 -2.89 3.16 -7.22
CA ALA A 80 -1.51 2.69 -7.25
C ALA A 80 -0.59 3.90 -7.45
N VAL A 81 0.38 4.08 -6.56
CA VAL A 81 1.49 5.01 -6.75
C VAL A 81 2.65 4.16 -7.26
N PHE A 82 3.06 4.41 -8.51
CA PHE A 82 4.20 3.77 -9.17
C PHE A 82 5.44 4.62 -9.01
#